data_AF-A0A7U4KE03-F1
#
_entry.id   AF-A0A7U4KE03-F1
#
_cell.length_a   1.000
_cell.length_b   1.000
_cell.length_c   1.000
_cell.angle_alpha   90.00
_cell.angle_beta   90.00
_cell.angle_gamma   90.00
#
_symmetry.space_group_name_H-M   'P 1'
#
loop_
_entity.id
_entity.type
_entity.pdbx_description
1 polymer ?
#
loop_
_entity_poly.entity_id
_entity_poly.type
_entity_poly.pdbx_seq_one_letter_code
_entity_poly.pdbx_strand_id
1 'polypeptide(L)'
;MSESTDAAACGRRGGRTVSKSTPDEVMELACGLPLTRSVLRSVVADATPGQLGVLADLFRAENASRTESRRARLIRNAGFPCVKGFDGYDWGMASFPADWGREQLMDLGFVDRAEDLVLYGDVGCGKTHMAIATGMLACERGMPVRFFTASSLVMRLRRARDENRLDAELRAIGRARLLVIDELGYLPIDIDGARLLFQVVADSYEKRSVVFTTNLEFGRWGEVFGDGDMAAAVIDRIVHHGRIVRFRGESYRNSHSLMR
;
A
#
# COMPACT_ATOMS: atom_id res chain seq x y z
N MET A 1 0.50 -66.69 -33.84
CA MET A 1 -0.41 -65.53 -33.82
C MET A 1 -1.50 -65.84 -32.81
N SER A 2 -1.16 -65.85 -31.53
CA SER A 2 -1.23 -64.72 -30.58
C SER A 2 -2.65 -64.50 -30.07
N GLU A 3 -3.01 -65.29 -29.06
CA GLU A 3 -4.05 -64.95 -28.07
C GLU A 3 -3.61 -63.69 -27.31
N SER A 4 -4.46 -62.66 -27.30
CA SER A 4 -4.26 -61.47 -26.47
C SER A 4 -5.28 -61.47 -25.34
N THR A 5 -4.76 -61.74 -24.15
CA THR A 5 -5.35 -61.53 -22.84
C THR A 5 -5.64 -60.04 -22.62
N ASP A 6 -6.91 -59.69 -22.44
CA ASP A 6 -7.32 -58.34 -22.04
C ASP A 6 -7.45 -58.30 -20.51
N ALA A 7 -6.32 -57.98 -19.85
CA ALA A 7 -6.21 -57.92 -18.40
C ALA A 7 -6.21 -56.46 -17.92
N ALA A 8 -7.28 -56.10 -17.22
CA ALA A 8 -7.33 -55.22 -16.04
C ALA A 8 -6.37 -54.00 -16.01
N ALA A 9 -6.82 -52.86 -16.54
CA ALA A 9 -6.30 -51.55 -16.16
C ALA A 9 -7.08 -51.02 -14.93
N CYS A 10 -6.76 -51.56 -13.74
CA CYS A 10 -7.18 -50.98 -12.47
C CYS A 10 -6.45 -49.64 -12.27
N GLY A 11 -7.19 -48.53 -12.40
CA GLY A 11 -6.69 -47.18 -12.18
C GLY A 11 -6.13 -47.02 -10.77
N ARG A 12 -4.82 -46.78 -10.67
CA ARG A 12 -4.14 -46.39 -9.43
C ARG A 12 -4.74 -45.06 -8.95
N ARG A 13 -5.57 -45.10 -7.91
CA ARG A 13 -5.87 -43.92 -7.08
C ARG A 13 -4.55 -43.50 -6.43
N GLY A 14 -3.96 -42.41 -6.91
CA GLY A 14 -2.86 -41.75 -6.21
C GLY A 14 -3.35 -41.30 -4.85
N GLY A 15 -3.06 -42.09 -3.81
CA GLY A 15 -3.36 -41.75 -2.44
C GLY A 15 -2.64 -40.47 -2.10
N ARG A 16 -3.41 -39.40 -1.84
CA ARG A 16 -2.88 -38.15 -1.30
C ARG A 16 -2.27 -38.51 0.05
N THR A 17 -0.93 -38.55 0.14
CA THR A 17 -0.23 -38.81 1.40
C THR A 17 -0.65 -37.73 2.38
N VAL A 18 -1.43 -38.12 3.39
CA VAL A 18 -1.90 -37.18 4.42
C VAL A 18 -0.67 -36.71 5.17
N SER A 19 -0.41 -35.40 5.12
CA SER A 19 0.63 -34.75 5.92
C SER A 19 0.44 -35.15 7.39
N LYS A 20 1.52 -35.32 8.14
CA LYS A 20 1.43 -35.51 9.59
C LYS A 20 1.87 -34.21 10.25
N SER A 21 1.10 -33.72 11.21
CA SER A 21 1.40 -32.50 11.95
C SER A 21 1.28 -32.71 13.45
N THR A 22 1.84 -31.79 14.24
CA THR A 22 1.80 -31.81 15.70
C THR A 22 0.69 -30.89 16.24
N PRO A 23 0.24 -31.12 17.49
CA PRO A 23 -0.67 -30.22 18.17
C PRO A 23 -0.23 -28.76 18.18
N ASP A 24 1.05 -28.51 18.48
CA ASP A 24 1.61 -27.16 18.59
C ASP A 24 1.60 -26.43 17.25
N GLU A 25 1.92 -27.11 16.16
CA GLU A 25 1.87 -26.55 14.80
C GLU A 25 0.45 -26.12 14.44
N VAL A 26 -0.55 -26.95 14.72
CA VAL A 26 -1.97 -26.64 14.45
C VAL A 26 -2.43 -25.44 15.29
N MET A 27 -2.01 -25.36 16.55
CA MET A 27 -2.34 -24.25 17.45
C MET A 27 -1.68 -22.94 17.01
N GLU A 28 -0.44 -23.00 16.52
CA GLU A 28 0.26 -21.84 15.96
C GLU A 28 -0.45 -21.30 14.71
N LEU A 29 -0.75 -22.19 13.76
CA LEU A 29 -1.47 -21.84 12.53
C LEU A 29 -2.87 -21.24 12.80
N ALA A 30 -3.51 -21.63 13.90
CA ALA A 30 -4.82 -21.12 14.28
C ALA A 30 -4.80 -19.73 14.92
N CYS A 31 -3.65 -19.17 15.31
CA CYS A 31 -3.59 -17.89 16.02
C CYS A 31 -4.25 -16.72 15.28
N GLY A 32 -4.27 -16.75 13.95
CA GLY A 32 -4.88 -15.73 13.08
C GLY A 32 -6.33 -16.02 12.66
N LEU A 33 -6.91 -17.14 13.10
CA LEU A 33 -8.24 -17.60 12.70
C LEU A 33 -9.28 -17.28 13.79
N PRO A 34 -10.54 -16.98 13.40
CA PRO A 34 -11.64 -16.67 14.32
C PRO A 34 -12.21 -17.97 14.90
N LEU A 35 -11.34 -18.74 15.56
CA LEU A 35 -11.67 -20.03 16.19
C LEU A 35 -11.61 -19.88 17.70
N THR A 36 -12.56 -20.48 18.40
CA THR A 36 -12.54 -20.54 19.86
C THR A 36 -11.41 -21.46 20.32
N ARG A 37 -10.38 -20.90 20.97
CA ARG A 37 -9.15 -21.63 21.36
C ARG A 37 -9.41 -22.84 22.26
N SER A 38 -10.41 -22.78 23.15
CA SER A 38 -10.74 -23.92 24.02
C SER A 38 -11.28 -25.11 23.23
N VAL A 39 -12.15 -24.86 22.24
CA VAL A 39 -12.72 -25.88 21.34
C VAL A 39 -11.63 -26.48 20.47
N LEU A 40 -10.72 -25.66 19.93
CA LEU A 40 -9.62 -26.18 19.13
C LEU A 40 -8.69 -27.06 19.97
N ARG A 41 -8.36 -26.64 21.20
CA ARG A 41 -7.49 -27.39 22.11
C ARG A 41 -8.07 -28.77 22.43
N SER A 42 -9.38 -28.89 22.68
CA SER A 42 -10.00 -30.19 22.92
C SER A 42 -9.97 -31.09 21.70
N VAL A 43 -10.21 -30.55 20.49
CA VAL A 43 -10.16 -31.33 19.25
C VAL A 43 -8.73 -31.81 18.94
N VAL A 44 -7.73 -30.96 19.18
CA VAL A 44 -6.32 -31.26 18.90
C VAL A 44 -5.74 -32.29 19.88
N ALA A 45 -6.19 -32.30 21.14
CA ALA A 45 -5.69 -33.23 22.17
C ALA A 45 -5.98 -34.70 21.83
N ASP A 46 -7.13 -34.97 21.21
CA ASP A 46 -7.58 -36.33 20.89
C ASP A 46 -7.33 -36.72 19.41
N ALA A 47 -6.74 -35.83 18.60
CA ALA A 47 -6.55 -36.04 17.18
C ALA A 47 -5.29 -36.86 16.86
N THR A 48 -5.42 -37.76 15.89
CA THR A 48 -4.28 -38.50 15.33
C THR A 48 -3.36 -37.58 14.51
N PRO A 49 -2.08 -37.92 14.32
CA PRO A 49 -1.15 -37.11 13.50
C PRO A 49 -1.64 -36.82 12.08
N GLY A 50 -2.39 -37.75 11.46
CA GLY A 50 -2.99 -37.55 10.14
C GLY A 50 -4.17 -36.56 10.16
N GLN A 51 -5.03 -36.61 11.18
CA GLN A 51 -6.10 -35.61 11.36
C GLN A 51 -5.53 -34.22 11.64
N LEU A 52 -4.46 -34.14 12.45
CA LEU A 52 -3.73 -32.90 12.69
C LEU A 52 -3.13 -32.35 11.40
N GLY A 53 -2.60 -33.19 10.51
CA GLY A 53 -2.09 -32.73 9.22
C GLY A 53 -3.18 -32.19 8.29
N VAL A 54 -4.37 -32.81 8.27
CA VAL A 54 -5.51 -32.25 7.53
C VAL A 54 -5.92 -30.88 8.08
N LEU A 55 -5.95 -30.72 9.41
CA LEU A 55 -6.23 -29.41 10.04
C LEU A 55 -5.14 -28.39 9.72
N ALA A 56 -3.87 -28.76 9.78
CA ALA A 56 -2.76 -27.88 9.45
C ALA A 56 -2.82 -27.44 7.98
N ASP A 57 -3.09 -28.36 7.05
CA ASP A 57 -3.24 -28.06 5.62
C ASP A 57 -4.42 -27.09 5.39
N LEU A 58 -5.56 -27.31 6.06
CA LEU A 58 -6.72 -26.41 6.01
C LEU A 58 -6.36 -25.02 6.56
N PHE A 59 -5.71 -24.93 7.72
CA PHE A 59 -5.37 -23.65 8.34
C PHE A 59 -4.33 -22.88 7.52
N ARG A 60 -3.34 -23.56 6.92
CA ARG A 60 -2.40 -22.93 5.98
C ARG A 60 -3.13 -22.36 4.77
N ALA A 61 -4.02 -23.14 4.15
CA ALA A 61 -4.81 -22.68 3.00
C ALA A 61 -5.73 -21.49 3.35
N GLU A 62 -6.42 -21.55 4.50
CA GLU A 62 -7.30 -20.48 4.98
C GLU A 62 -6.50 -19.20 5.28
N ASN A 63 -5.36 -19.30 5.97
CA ASN A 63 -4.49 -18.15 6.25
C ASN A 63 -3.96 -17.51 4.97
N ALA A 64 -3.58 -18.33 3.97
CA ALA A 64 -3.17 -17.84 2.66
C ALA A 64 -4.31 -17.09 1.96
N SER A 65 -5.50 -17.69 1.90
CA SER A 65 -6.69 -17.08 1.29
C SER A 65 -7.11 -15.77 1.97
N ARG A 66 -7.05 -15.71 3.31
CA ARG A 66 -7.30 -14.48 4.09
C ARG A 66 -6.28 -13.40 3.80
N THR A 67 -5.01 -13.76 3.72
CA THR A 67 -3.92 -12.83 3.41
C THR A 67 -4.11 -12.22 2.02
N GLU A 68 -4.40 -13.05 1.03
CA GLU A 68 -4.71 -12.61 -0.34
C GLU A 68 -5.96 -11.72 -0.39
N SER A 69 -7.05 -12.15 0.25
CA SER A 69 -8.29 -11.36 0.35
C SER A 69 -8.08 -10.02 1.03
N ARG A 70 -7.24 -9.98 2.09
CA ARG A 70 -6.85 -8.74 2.76
C ARG A 70 -6.08 -7.83 1.82
N ARG A 71 -5.05 -8.33 1.13
CA ARG A 71 -4.25 -7.54 0.15
C ARG A 71 -5.14 -6.96 -0.94
N ALA A 72 -5.97 -7.78 -1.57
CA ALA A 72 -6.90 -7.35 -2.62
C ALA A 72 -7.87 -6.27 -2.10
N ARG A 73 -8.38 -6.41 -0.88
CA ARG A 73 -9.24 -5.39 -0.25
C ARG A 73 -8.48 -4.09 0.01
N LEU A 74 -7.23 -4.15 0.47
CA LEU A 74 -6.42 -2.96 0.72
C LEU A 74 -6.13 -2.20 -0.58
N ILE A 75 -5.73 -2.91 -1.64
CA ILE A 75 -5.49 -2.31 -2.97
C ILE A 75 -6.77 -1.64 -3.50
N ARG A 76 -7.93 -2.32 -3.43
CA ARG A 76 -9.22 -1.73 -3.83
C ARG A 76 -9.58 -0.49 -3.02
N ASN A 77 -9.35 -0.53 -1.71
CA ASN A 77 -9.68 0.60 -0.82
C ASN A 77 -8.70 1.77 -0.97
N ALA A 78 -7.48 1.53 -1.44
CA ALA A 78 -6.48 2.58 -1.60
C ALA A 78 -6.88 3.62 -2.65
N GLY A 79 -7.63 3.23 -3.69
CA GLY A 79 -8.11 4.16 -4.71
C GLY A 79 -7.04 4.57 -5.73
N PHE A 80 -6.07 3.70 -6.01
CA PHE A 80 -5.07 3.95 -7.04
C PHE A 80 -5.73 4.14 -8.43
N PRO A 81 -5.25 5.08 -9.25
CA PRO A 81 -5.79 5.29 -10.60
C PRO A 81 -5.42 4.15 -11.55
N CYS A 82 -4.35 3.41 -11.26
CA CYS A 82 -3.92 2.23 -11.99
C CYS A 82 -3.09 1.32 -11.08
N VAL A 83 -2.95 0.05 -11.48
CA VAL A 83 -2.10 -0.93 -10.78
C VAL A 83 -0.72 -0.90 -11.42
N LYS A 84 0.27 -0.39 -10.67
CA LYS A 84 1.68 -0.33 -11.09
C LYS A 84 2.59 -0.71 -9.93
N GLY A 85 3.50 -1.63 -10.15
CA GLY A 85 4.55 -2.01 -9.20
C GLY A 85 5.90 -1.41 -9.58
N PHE A 86 6.94 -1.82 -8.86
CA PHE A 86 8.33 -1.50 -9.20
C PHE A 86 8.91 -2.38 -10.30
N ASP A 87 8.21 -3.45 -10.69
CA ASP A 87 8.62 -4.30 -11.80
C ASP A 87 8.61 -3.49 -13.11
N GLY A 88 9.73 -3.55 -13.84
CA GLY A 88 9.96 -2.74 -15.05
C GLY A 88 10.04 -1.22 -14.81
N TYR A 89 10.17 -0.74 -13.56
CA TYR A 89 10.32 0.70 -13.29
C TYR A 89 11.72 1.20 -13.65
N ASP A 90 11.79 2.27 -14.45
CA ASP A 90 13.05 2.94 -14.77
C ASP A 90 13.47 3.90 -13.65
N TRP A 91 14.54 3.53 -12.95
CA TRP A 91 15.11 4.32 -11.86
C TRP A 91 16.11 5.37 -12.32
N GLY A 92 16.47 5.42 -13.60
CA GLY A 92 17.50 6.32 -14.14
C GLY A 92 17.16 7.80 -13.95
N MET A 93 15.86 8.12 -13.93
CA MET A 93 15.38 9.49 -13.74
C MET A 93 15.28 9.92 -12.27
N ALA A 94 15.45 8.99 -11.32
CA ALA A 94 15.29 9.22 -9.88
C ALA A 94 16.65 9.35 -9.17
N SER A 95 16.87 10.50 -8.53
CA SER A 95 18.03 10.81 -7.71
C SER A 95 17.64 10.84 -6.23
N PHE A 96 18.35 10.03 -5.45
CA PHE A 96 18.10 9.80 -4.04
C PHE A 96 19.07 10.60 -3.14
N PRO A 97 18.72 10.87 -1.88
CA PRO A 97 19.66 11.38 -0.88
C PRO A 97 20.86 10.44 -0.68
N ALA A 98 21.99 10.96 -0.20
CA ALA A 98 23.20 10.17 -0.03
C ALA A 98 23.07 9.03 1.00
N ASP A 99 22.24 9.22 2.02
CA ASP A 99 22.01 8.29 3.14
C ASP A 99 20.83 7.34 2.93
N TRP A 100 20.07 7.50 1.84
CA TRP A 100 18.79 6.81 1.66
C TRP A 100 18.54 6.48 0.21
N GLY A 101 18.32 5.20 -0.11
CA GLY A 101 18.21 4.72 -1.49
C GLY A 101 16.99 3.85 -1.76
N ARG A 102 17.08 3.11 -2.87
CA ARG A 102 16.01 2.25 -3.38
C ARG A 102 15.64 1.13 -2.41
N GLU A 103 16.63 0.53 -1.77
CA GLU A 103 16.40 -0.56 -0.80
C GLU A 103 15.58 -0.06 0.40
N GLN A 104 15.92 1.10 0.95
CA GLN A 104 15.18 1.70 2.06
C GLN A 104 13.77 2.15 1.66
N LEU A 105 13.57 2.61 0.42
CA LEU A 105 12.22 2.86 -0.12
C LEU A 105 11.42 1.55 -0.19
N MET A 106 12.01 0.49 -0.73
CA MET A 106 11.35 -0.79 -0.96
C MET A 106 11.12 -1.58 0.33
N ASP A 107 11.90 -1.35 1.39
CA ASP A 107 11.68 -1.94 2.72
C ASP A 107 10.46 -1.33 3.44
N LEU A 108 10.07 -0.10 3.08
CA LEU A 108 8.99 0.67 3.70
C LEU A 108 9.20 1.02 5.18
N GLY A 109 10.41 0.86 5.73
CA GLY A 109 10.68 1.25 7.12
C GLY A 109 10.40 2.73 7.44
N PHE A 110 10.40 3.61 6.43
CA PHE A 110 9.98 5.01 6.59
C PHE A 110 8.49 5.13 6.97
N VAL A 111 7.64 4.21 6.49
CA VAL A 111 6.21 4.13 6.84
C VAL A 111 6.00 3.74 8.29
N ASP A 112 6.86 2.85 8.82
CA ASP A 112 6.82 2.45 10.23
C ASP A 112 7.26 3.59 11.16
N ARG A 113 8.17 4.45 10.70
CA ARG A 113 8.66 5.62 11.45
C ARG A 113 7.82 6.89 11.25
N ALA A 114 6.73 6.82 10.47
CA ALA A 114 5.92 7.98 10.09
C ALA A 114 6.73 9.12 9.44
N GLU A 115 7.74 8.75 8.64
CA GLU A 115 8.55 9.68 7.85
C GLU A 115 7.84 10.00 6.53
N ASP A 116 7.92 11.24 6.05
CA ASP A 116 7.29 11.65 4.79
C ASP A 116 8.22 11.41 3.59
N LEU A 117 7.65 11.35 2.38
CA LEU A 117 8.40 11.21 1.14
C LEU A 117 7.91 12.19 0.09
N VAL A 118 8.79 13.09 -0.34
CA VAL A 118 8.50 14.04 -1.42
C VAL A 118 9.17 13.57 -2.71
N LEU A 119 8.34 13.25 -3.69
CA LEU A 119 8.75 12.97 -5.06
C LEU A 119 8.66 14.27 -5.86
N TYR A 120 9.80 14.92 -6.04
CA TYR A 120 9.88 16.26 -6.64
C TYR A 120 10.59 16.22 -8.00
N GLY A 121 10.05 16.89 -9.02
CA GLY A 121 10.80 17.13 -10.26
C GLY A 121 9.95 17.23 -11.53
N ASP A 122 10.57 16.99 -12.68
CA ASP A 122 9.98 17.25 -14.00
C ASP A 122 8.77 16.35 -14.32
N VAL A 123 7.92 16.82 -15.23
CA VAL A 123 6.68 16.13 -15.61
C VAL A 123 6.97 14.89 -16.47
N GLY A 124 6.33 13.78 -16.14
CA GLY A 124 6.47 12.52 -16.88
C GLY A 124 7.74 11.72 -16.59
N CYS A 125 8.49 12.05 -15.54
CA CYS A 125 9.68 11.30 -15.10
C CYS A 125 9.39 10.15 -14.12
N GLY A 126 8.12 9.72 -13.96
CA GLY A 126 7.78 8.54 -13.15
C GLY A 126 7.48 8.79 -11.66
N LYS A 127 7.27 10.05 -11.22
CA LYS A 127 6.89 10.39 -9.82
C LYS A 127 5.62 9.67 -9.35
N THR A 128 4.51 9.85 -10.07
CA THR A 128 3.24 9.20 -9.77
C THR A 128 3.33 7.69 -9.83
N HIS A 129 4.14 7.13 -10.76
CA HIS A 129 4.36 5.67 -10.80
C HIS A 129 5.06 5.22 -9.52
N MET A 130 6.16 5.85 -9.10
CA MET A 130 6.83 5.50 -7.85
C MET A 130 5.87 5.60 -6.65
N ALA A 131 5.07 6.67 -6.55
CA ALA A 131 4.08 6.81 -5.48
C ALA A 131 3.06 5.66 -5.46
N ILE A 132 2.53 5.27 -6.63
CA ILE A 132 1.62 4.13 -6.76
C ILE A 132 2.33 2.82 -6.40
N ALA A 133 3.54 2.60 -6.90
CA ALA A 133 4.31 1.38 -6.64
C ALA A 133 4.65 1.22 -5.15
N THR A 134 5.04 2.30 -4.47
CA THR A 134 5.22 2.34 -3.02
C THR A 134 3.92 1.99 -2.29
N GLY A 135 2.79 2.57 -2.71
CA GLY A 135 1.49 2.27 -2.14
C GLY A 135 1.02 0.83 -2.36
N MET A 136 1.26 0.28 -3.55
CA MET A 136 0.96 -1.11 -3.89
C MET A 136 1.77 -2.07 -3.02
N LEU A 137 3.08 -1.83 -2.91
CA LEU A 137 3.98 -2.59 -2.06
C LEU A 137 3.57 -2.53 -0.58
N ALA A 138 3.10 -1.36 -0.10
CA ALA A 138 2.57 -1.21 1.25
C ALA A 138 1.29 -2.04 1.46
N CYS A 139 0.39 -2.06 0.48
CA CYS A 139 -0.80 -2.91 0.52
C CYS A 139 -0.45 -4.41 0.53
N GLU A 140 0.58 -4.82 -0.22
CA GLU A 140 1.10 -6.20 -0.24
C GLU A 140 1.67 -6.60 1.12
N ARG A 141 2.32 -5.67 1.83
CA ARG A 141 2.75 -5.80 3.24
C ARG A 141 1.61 -5.64 4.25
N GLY A 142 0.36 -5.57 3.81
CA GLY A 142 -0.82 -5.53 4.68
C GLY A 142 -1.08 -4.18 5.35
N MET A 143 -0.40 -3.11 4.90
CA MET A 143 -0.57 -1.75 5.39
C MET A 143 -1.73 -1.05 4.65
N PRO A 144 -2.68 -0.43 5.37
CA PRO A 144 -3.71 0.39 4.75
C PRO A 144 -3.14 1.63 4.06
N VAL A 145 -3.50 1.83 2.79
CA VAL A 145 -3.07 2.99 1.99
C VAL A 145 -4.29 3.77 1.52
N ARG A 146 -4.12 5.07 1.26
CA ARG A 146 -5.06 5.89 0.49
C ARG A 146 -4.30 6.73 -0.53
N PHE A 147 -4.85 6.84 -1.73
CA PHE A 147 -4.32 7.65 -2.81
C PHE A 147 -5.35 8.71 -3.20
N PHE A 148 -4.90 9.94 -3.33
CA PHE A 148 -5.69 11.06 -3.85
C PHE A 148 -4.79 11.96 -4.68
N THR A 149 -5.32 12.58 -5.73
CA THR A 149 -4.74 13.84 -6.20
C THR A 149 -5.08 14.94 -5.19
N ALA A 150 -4.23 15.95 -5.05
CA ALA A 150 -4.48 17.07 -4.13
C ALA A 150 -5.85 17.72 -4.36
N SER A 151 -6.23 17.92 -5.63
CA SER A 151 -7.55 18.46 -6.01
C SER A 151 -8.71 17.55 -5.61
N SER A 152 -8.61 16.23 -5.85
CA SER A 152 -9.66 15.27 -5.48
C SER A 152 -9.86 15.17 -3.97
N LEU A 153 -8.76 15.28 -3.20
CA LEU A 153 -8.80 15.29 -1.74
C LEU A 153 -9.54 16.53 -1.23
N VAL A 154 -9.20 17.71 -1.74
CA VAL A 154 -9.89 18.96 -1.38
C VAL A 154 -11.38 18.88 -1.70
N MET A 155 -11.76 18.41 -2.89
CA MET A 155 -13.17 18.24 -3.27
C MET A 155 -13.92 17.27 -2.34
N ARG A 156 -13.28 16.17 -1.99
CA ARG A 156 -13.83 15.18 -1.04
C ARG A 156 -14.06 15.79 0.35
N LEU A 157 -13.11 16.56 0.85
CA LEU A 157 -13.21 17.23 2.14
C LEU A 157 -14.25 18.35 2.16
N ARG A 158 -14.36 19.14 1.08
CA ARG A 158 -15.43 20.14 0.94
C ARG A 158 -16.79 19.51 1.00
N ARG A 159 -17.02 18.47 0.20
CA ARG A 159 -18.27 17.72 0.22
C ARG A 159 -18.58 17.18 1.62
N ALA A 160 -17.59 16.61 2.30
CA ALA A 160 -17.77 16.11 3.66
C ALA A 160 -18.09 17.23 4.66
N ARG A 161 -17.49 18.41 4.52
CA ARG A 161 -17.81 19.60 5.33
C ARG A 161 -19.24 20.07 5.08
N ASP A 162 -19.64 20.21 3.83
CA ASP A 162 -20.97 20.68 3.44
C ASP A 162 -22.06 19.69 3.89
N GLU A 163 -21.73 18.39 3.98
CA GLU A 163 -22.56 17.31 4.53
C GLU A 163 -22.42 17.13 6.07
N ASN A 164 -21.76 18.04 6.80
CA ASN A 164 -21.52 17.98 8.26
C ASN A 164 -20.85 16.68 8.76
N ARG A 165 -19.96 16.10 7.96
CA ARG A 165 -19.27 14.82 8.20
C ARG A 165 -17.75 14.93 8.05
N LEU A 166 -17.20 16.14 8.07
CA LEU A 166 -15.76 16.40 7.89
C LEU A 166 -14.90 15.58 8.86
N ASP A 167 -15.21 15.59 10.15
CA ASP A 167 -14.42 14.84 11.15
C ASP A 167 -14.46 13.33 10.91
N ALA A 168 -15.60 12.81 10.44
CA ALA A 168 -15.72 11.40 10.11
C ALA A 168 -14.87 11.05 8.88
N GLU A 169 -14.79 11.96 7.91
CA GLU A 169 -13.96 11.80 6.72
C GLU A 169 -12.47 11.88 7.03
N LEU A 170 -12.04 12.86 7.85
CA LEU A 170 -10.67 12.96 8.34
C LEU A 170 -10.25 11.70 9.11
N ARG A 171 -11.11 11.19 10.00
CA ARG A 171 -10.88 9.90 10.68
C ARG A 171 -10.78 8.73 9.70
N ALA A 172 -11.60 8.71 8.65
CA ALA A 172 -11.58 7.63 7.66
C ALA A 172 -10.31 7.65 6.81
N ILE A 173 -9.81 8.83 6.44
CA ILE A 173 -8.52 9.04 5.77
C ILE A 173 -7.39 8.65 6.72
N GLY A 174 -7.46 9.07 7.99
CA GLY A 174 -6.45 8.83 9.01
C GLY A 174 -6.26 7.38 9.44
N ARG A 175 -7.14 6.45 8.99
CA ARG A 175 -6.96 5.00 9.12
C ARG A 175 -5.87 4.46 8.19
N ALA A 176 -5.46 5.22 7.18
CA ALA A 176 -4.32 4.87 6.33
C ALA A 176 -3.03 4.97 7.14
N ARG A 177 -2.13 3.99 6.97
CA ARG A 177 -0.74 4.06 7.43
C ARG A 177 0.14 4.84 6.45
N LEU A 178 -0.24 4.84 5.18
CA LEU A 178 0.40 5.59 4.11
C LEU A 178 -0.65 6.37 3.33
N LEU A 179 -0.50 7.69 3.27
CA LEU A 179 -1.31 8.57 2.44
C LEU A 179 -0.49 9.01 1.24
N VAL A 180 -1.04 8.92 0.04
CA VAL A 180 -0.43 9.46 -1.18
C VAL A 180 -1.24 10.67 -1.64
N ILE A 181 -0.58 11.81 -1.75
CA ILE A 181 -1.12 13.07 -2.27
C ILE A 181 -0.36 13.41 -3.56
N ASP A 182 -0.97 13.03 -4.69
CA ASP A 182 -0.41 13.20 -6.03
C ASP A 182 -0.75 14.59 -6.60
N GLU A 183 0.09 15.09 -7.50
CA GLU A 183 -0.11 16.34 -8.25
C GLU A 183 -0.28 17.59 -7.37
N LEU A 184 0.45 17.65 -6.25
CA LEU A 184 0.43 18.82 -5.38
C LEU A 184 0.98 20.04 -6.11
N GLY A 185 0.15 21.08 -6.22
CA GLY A 185 0.50 22.33 -6.88
C GLY A 185 0.31 22.35 -8.40
N TYR A 186 -0.34 21.33 -8.97
CA TYR A 186 -0.68 21.33 -10.39
C TYR A 186 -1.91 22.20 -10.71
N LEU A 187 -2.96 22.13 -9.88
CA LEU A 187 -4.15 22.97 -9.99
C LEU A 187 -4.16 24.00 -8.86
N PRO A 188 -4.63 25.24 -9.12
CA PRO A 188 -4.80 26.23 -8.08
C PRO A 188 -5.85 25.75 -7.07
N ILE A 189 -5.54 25.92 -5.78
CA ILE A 189 -6.44 25.61 -4.67
C ILE A 189 -6.77 26.92 -3.96
N ASP A 190 -8.05 27.21 -3.74
CA ASP A 190 -8.43 28.39 -2.95
C ASP A 190 -8.07 28.22 -1.47
N ILE A 191 -8.16 29.31 -0.70
CA ILE A 191 -7.74 29.35 0.70
C ILE A 191 -8.48 28.34 1.59
N ASP A 192 -9.76 28.07 1.31
CA ASP A 192 -10.54 27.10 2.07
C ASP A 192 -10.12 25.67 1.75
N GLY A 193 -9.82 25.39 0.47
CA GLY A 193 -9.24 24.11 0.07
C GLY A 193 -7.87 23.87 0.67
N ALA A 194 -7.03 24.91 0.69
CA ALA A 194 -5.72 24.87 1.30
C ALA A 194 -5.78 24.55 2.80
N ARG A 195 -6.71 25.17 3.54
CA ARG A 195 -6.95 24.86 4.96
C ARG A 195 -7.39 23.41 5.19
N LEU A 196 -8.26 22.88 4.34
CA LEU A 196 -8.70 21.48 4.42
C LEU A 196 -7.53 20.51 4.13
N LEU A 197 -6.70 20.81 3.14
CA LEU A 197 -5.51 20.03 2.84
C LEU A 197 -4.50 20.08 4.00
N PHE A 198 -4.28 21.28 4.56
CA PHE A 198 -3.44 21.49 5.74
C PHE A 198 -3.89 20.64 6.92
N GLN A 199 -5.21 20.55 7.20
CA GLN A 199 -5.73 19.70 8.27
C GLN A 199 -5.32 18.23 8.08
N VAL A 200 -5.39 17.69 6.86
CA VAL A 200 -4.97 16.31 6.59
C VAL A 200 -3.48 16.10 6.84
N VAL A 201 -2.65 17.05 6.42
CA VAL A 201 -1.19 16.99 6.63
C VAL A 201 -0.85 17.11 8.11
N ALA A 202 -1.45 18.07 8.82
CA ALA A 202 -1.27 18.26 10.26
C ALA A 202 -1.75 17.04 11.07
N ASP A 203 -2.87 16.43 10.70
CA ASP A 203 -3.38 15.22 11.33
C ASP A 203 -2.50 13.99 11.09
N SER A 204 -1.64 14.05 10.08
CA SER A 204 -0.74 12.94 9.70
C SER A 204 0.62 13.02 10.36
N TYR A 205 1.06 14.23 10.73
CA TYR A 205 2.33 14.48 11.40
C TYR A 205 2.56 13.54 12.59
N GLU A 206 3.73 12.88 12.59
CA GLU A 206 4.18 11.89 13.60
C GLU A 206 3.24 10.68 13.84
N LYS A 207 2.19 10.52 13.01
CA LYS A 207 1.19 9.45 13.16
C LYS A 207 1.16 8.49 11.96
N ARG A 208 1.46 9.00 10.76
CA ARG A 208 1.47 8.24 9.51
C ARG A 208 2.34 8.95 8.47
N SER A 209 2.83 8.20 7.50
CA SER A 209 3.60 8.76 6.40
C SER A 209 2.72 9.32 5.29
N VAL A 210 3.18 10.41 4.71
CA VAL A 210 2.59 11.02 3.52
C VAL A 210 3.62 11.01 2.38
N VAL A 211 3.22 10.48 1.22
CA VAL A 211 3.96 10.59 -0.03
C VAL A 211 3.34 11.71 -0.85
N PHE A 212 4.14 12.73 -1.16
CA PHE A 212 3.74 13.81 -2.04
C PHE A 212 4.37 13.63 -3.42
N THR A 213 3.63 13.95 -4.48
CA THR A 213 4.24 14.19 -5.79
C THR A 213 4.03 15.64 -6.20
N THR A 214 5.09 16.29 -6.66
CA THR A 214 5.01 17.69 -7.09
C THR A 214 6.08 18.03 -8.11
N ASN A 215 5.80 19.04 -8.93
CA ASN A 215 6.77 19.73 -9.77
C ASN A 215 7.10 21.14 -9.23
N LEU A 216 6.56 21.51 -8.07
CA LEU A 216 6.82 22.78 -7.41
C LEU A 216 7.94 22.65 -6.40
N GLU A 217 8.88 23.60 -6.45
CA GLU A 217 9.87 23.80 -5.39
C GLU A 217 9.20 24.20 -4.08
N PHE A 218 9.79 23.85 -2.94
CA PHE A 218 9.22 24.15 -1.62
C PHE A 218 8.90 25.64 -1.42
N GLY A 219 9.74 26.55 -1.95
CA GLY A 219 9.48 27.99 -1.87
C GLY A 219 8.16 28.42 -2.52
N ARG A 220 7.61 27.60 -3.42
CA ARG A 220 6.34 27.85 -4.14
C ARG A 220 5.15 27.15 -3.50
N TRP A 221 5.31 26.41 -2.41
CA TRP A 221 4.19 25.77 -1.73
C TRP A 221 3.25 26.78 -1.08
N GLY A 222 3.68 28.03 -0.87
CA GLY A 222 2.80 29.16 -0.50
C GLY A 222 1.66 29.36 -1.51
N GLU A 223 1.90 29.10 -2.80
CA GLU A 223 0.85 29.17 -3.85
C GLU A 223 -0.22 28.08 -3.65
N VAL A 224 0.11 26.98 -2.97
CA VAL A 224 -0.78 25.84 -2.76
C VAL A 224 -1.54 25.94 -1.45
N PHE A 225 -0.86 26.39 -0.39
CA PHE A 225 -1.45 26.50 0.94
C PHE A 225 -2.07 27.87 1.23
N GLY A 226 -2.11 28.77 0.24
CA GLY A 226 -2.86 30.02 0.31
C GLY A 226 -2.18 31.16 1.07
N ASP A 227 -1.23 30.85 1.97
CA ASP A 227 -0.31 31.82 2.56
C ASP A 227 1.06 31.19 2.90
N GLY A 228 2.03 32.05 3.16
CA GLY A 228 3.40 31.66 3.47
C GLY A 228 3.55 30.94 4.82
N ASP A 229 2.69 31.24 5.79
CA ASP A 229 2.79 30.71 7.15
C ASP A 229 2.30 29.25 7.23
N MET A 230 1.17 28.93 6.60
CA MET A 230 0.67 27.56 6.47
C MET A 230 1.64 26.70 5.66
N ALA A 231 2.17 27.24 4.56
CA ALA A 231 3.17 26.55 3.76
C ALA A 231 4.44 26.29 4.57
N ALA A 232 4.97 27.30 5.28
CA ALA A 232 6.14 27.14 6.14
C ALA A 232 5.90 26.07 7.21
N ALA A 233 4.73 26.05 7.84
CA ALA A 233 4.39 25.03 8.84
C ALA A 233 4.27 23.60 8.24
N VAL A 234 3.83 23.45 6.99
CA VAL A 234 3.83 22.14 6.31
C VAL A 234 5.24 21.73 5.92
N ILE A 235 6.01 22.65 5.34
CA ILE A 235 7.40 22.41 4.91
C ILE A 235 8.25 22.04 6.11
N ASP A 236 8.14 22.75 7.23
CA ASP A 236 8.89 22.48 8.47
C ASP A 236 8.70 21.02 8.93
N ARG A 237 7.44 20.56 8.95
CA ARG A 237 7.09 19.17 9.31
C ARG A 237 7.68 18.14 8.34
N ILE A 238 7.60 18.42 7.04
CA ILE A 238 8.16 17.55 5.99
C ILE A 238 9.69 17.56 6.04
N VAL A 239 10.33 18.70 6.33
CA VAL A 239 11.79 18.80 6.41
C VAL A 239 12.31 18.12 7.66
N HIS A 240 11.57 18.15 8.77
CA HIS A 240 11.96 17.53 10.02
C HIS A 240 12.07 15.99 9.92
N HIS A 241 11.12 15.34 9.22
CA HIS A 241 11.03 13.88 9.16
C HIS A 241 10.84 13.29 7.75
N GLY A 242 11.09 14.06 6.69
CA GLY A 242 10.86 13.64 5.33
C GLY A 242 12.13 13.36 4.52
N ARG A 243 11.97 12.55 3.49
CA ARG A 243 12.98 12.30 2.45
C ARG A 243 12.53 12.93 1.14
N ILE A 244 13.48 13.42 0.34
CA ILE A 244 13.19 14.00 -0.97
C ILE A 244 13.90 13.17 -2.04
N VAL A 245 13.12 12.63 -2.98
CA VAL A 245 13.63 12.01 -4.20
C VAL A 245 13.41 12.96 -5.35
N ARG A 246 14.49 13.32 -6.03
CA ARG A 246 14.48 14.28 -7.13
C ARG A 246 14.38 13.56 -8.46
N PHE A 247 13.53 14.06 -9.35
CA PHE A 247 13.30 13.51 -10.67
C PHE A 247 13.75 14.49 -11.74
N ARG A 248 14.62 14.05 -12.64
CA ARG A 248 15.10 14.85 -13.78
C ARG A 248 15.26 13.98 -15.00
N GLY A 249 14.94 14.55 -16.16
CA GLY A 249 15.20 13.92 -17.46
C GLY A 249 14.04 14.06 -18.44
N GLU A 250 14.17 13.41 -19.58
CA GLU A 250 13.15 13.48 -20.63
C GLU A 250 11.87 12.77 -20.21
N SER A 251 10.72 13.34 -20.60
CA SER A 251 9.41 12.79 -20.25
C SER A 251 9.21 11.41 -20.86
N TYR A 252 8.97 10.40 -20.02
CA TYR A 252 8.67 9.03 -20.47
C TYR A 252 7.45 8.98 -21.40
N ARG A 253 6.47 9.86 -21.15
CA ARG A 253 5.25 9.98 -21.98
C ARG A 253 5.57 10.49 -23.38
N ASN A 254 6.56 11.36 -23.52
CA ASN A 254 6.98 11.90 -24.81
C ASN A 254 7.80 10.86 -25.59
N SER A 255 8.74 10.19 -24.92
CA SER A 255 9.56 9.15 -25.56
C SER A 255 8.75 7.95 -26.05
N HIS A 256 7.61 7.66 -25.44
CA HIS A 256 6.67 6.59 -25.82
C HIS A 256 5.39 7.12 -26.49
N SER A 257 5.39 8.35 -27.00
CA SER A 257 4.23 8.93 -27.70
C SER A 257 3.98 8.22 -29.03
N LEU A 258 2.73 7.85 -29.28
CA LEU A 258 2.26 7.32 -30.57
C LEU A 258 1.99 8.43 -31.60
N MET A 259 1.94 9.70 -31.16
CA MET A 259 1.78 10.87 -32.03
C MET A 259 3.15 11.36 -32.51
N ARG A 260 3.83 10.55 -33.32
CA ARG A 260 5.03 10.98 -34.07
C ARG A 260 4.67 11.29 -35.51
#